data_AF-A0A351J7Q6-F1
#
_entry.id   AF-A0A351J7Q6-F1
#
_cell.length_a   1.000
_cell.length_b   1.000
_cell.length_c   1.000
_cell.angle_alpha   90.00
_cell.angle_beta   90.00
_cell.angle_gamma   90.00
#
_symmetry.space_group_name_H-M   'P 1'
#
loop_
_entity.id
_entity.type
_entity.pdbx_description
1 polymer ?
#
loop_
_entity_poly.entity_id
_entity_poly.type
_entity_poly.pdbx_seq_one_letter_code
_entity_poly.pdbx_strand_id
1 'polypeptide(L)'
;MIKTNPGLFLSIVVLSALTLFLVGCANNQIFSGSKTGNDNQFLADFDLLNTTISGDMPILAGDSVAVAIDIKKGDVDIKVANENGTIAYQVDNVQTRNLMLTIKTAGTYTF
;
A
#
# COMPACT_ATOMS: atom_id res chain seq x y z
N MET A 1 9.76 9.79 -59.44
CA MET A 1 9.64 11.03 -58.64
C MET A 1 8.31 11.02 -57.91
N ILE A 2 8.31 10.83 -56.60
CA ILE A 2 7.07 10.90 -55.80
C ILE A 2 6.81 12.38 -55.53
N LYS A 3 5.66 12.88 -55.98
CA LYS A 3 5.26 14.29 -55.82
C LYS A 3 4.59 14.43 -54.46
N THR A 4 5.33 14.90 -53.45
CA THR A 4 4.81 15.07 -52.09
C THR A 4 3.92 16.30 -52.00
N ASN A 5 2.69 16.14 -51.51
CA ASN A 5 1.74 17.23 -51.30
C ASN A 5 2.03 17.87 -49.91
N PRO A 6 2.48 19.13 -49.85
CA PRO A 6 2.91 19.77 -48.60
C PRO A 6 1.78 19.87 -47.57
N GLY A 7 0.52 19.97 -48.00
CA GLY A 7 -0.64 19.96 -47.09
C GLY A 7 -0.90 18.60 -46.44
N LEU A 8 -0.65 17.51 -47.18
CA LEU A 8 -0.77 16.14 -46.64
C LEU A 8 0.35 15.88 -45.61
N PHE A 9 1.56 16.35 -45.90
CA PHE A 9 2.71 16.20 -45.00
C PHE A 9 2.50 16.98 -43.70
N LEU A 10 2.00 18.22 -43.77
CA LEU A 10 1.67 19.03 -42.60
C LEU A 10 0.59 18.36 -41.73
N SER A 11 -0.47 17.82 -42.34
CA SER A 11 -1.50 17.07 -41.61
C SER A 11 -0.95 15.83 -40.89
N ILE A 12 -0.04 15.07 -41.52
CA ILE A 12 0.58 13.90 -40.90
C ILE A 12 1.45 14.31 -39.70
N VAL A 13 2.21 15.40 -39.81
CA VAL A 13 3.04 15.92 -38.72
C VAL A 13 2.18 16.41 -37.55
N VAL A 14 1.09 17.12 -37.81
CA VAL A 14 0.17 17.59 -36.76
C VAL A 14 -0.52 16.41 -36.06
N LEU A 15 -0.98 15.42 -36.83
CA LEU A 15 -1.63 14.23 -36.26
C LEU A 15 -0.65 13.39 -35.44
N SER A 16 0.60 13.27 -35.89
CA SER A 16 1.68 12.59 -35.15
C SER A 16 2.11 13.34 -33.90
N ALA A 17 2.08 14.67 -33.90
CA ALA A 17 2.35 15.46 -32.70
C ALA A 17 1.24 15.30 -31.66
N LEU A 18 -0.02 15.14 -32.11
CA LEU A 18 -1.18 14.98 -31.23
C LEU A 18 -1.19 13.64 -30.49
N THR A 19 -0.68 12.56 -31.10
CA THR A 19 -0.60 11.23 -30.44
C THR A 19 0.44 11.17 -29.33
N LEU A 20 1.46 12.03 -29.35
CA LEU A 20 2.47 12.13 -28.29
C LEU A 20 1.91 12.69 -26.97
N PHE A 21 0.77 13.39 -27.02
CA PHE A 21 0.08 13.90 -25.83
C PHE A 21 -0.91 12.89 -25.21
N LEU A 22 -1.16 11.74 -25.85
CA LEU A 22 -2.13 10.74 -25.37
C LEU A 22 -1.54 9.68 -24.43
N VAL A 23 -0.21 9.66 -24.22
CA VAL A 23 0.41 8.86 -23.15
C VAL A 23 0.29 9.58 -21.80
N GLY A 24 -0.97 9.81 -21.38
CA GLY A 24 -1.26 10.13 -19.99
C GLY A 24 -0.92 8.91 -19.14
N CYS A 25 -0.09 9.09 -18.11
CA CYS A 25 0.20 8.03 -17.15
C CYS A 25 -1.11 7.52 -16.56
N ALA A 26 -1.48 6.28 -16.90
CA ALA A 26 -2.49 5.56 -16.14
C ALA A 26 -1.92 5.36 -14.73
N ASN A 27 -2.26 6.28 -13.82
CA ASN A 27 -1.91 6.15 -12.42
C ASN A 27 -2.78 5.05 -11.81
N ASN A 28 -2.43 3.79 -12.10
CA ASN A 28 -2.94 2.60 -11.42
C ASN A 28 -2.33 2.51 -10.01
N GLN A 29 -2.34 3.62 -9.28
CA GLN A 29 -1.84 3.70 -7.93
C GLN A 29 -2.78 2.87 -7.04
N ILE A 30 -2.22 1.87 -6.36
CA ILE A 30 -2.94 0.97 -5.45
C ILE A 30 -2.64 1.27 -3.98
N PHE A 31 -1.65 2.12 -3.72
CA PHE A 31 -1.27 2.61 -2.40
C PHE A 31 -0.78 4.04 -2.49
N SER A 32 -1.21 4.89 -1.56
CA SER A 32 -0.65 6.24 -1.37
C SER A 32 -0.62 6.58 0.11
N GLY A 33 0.51 7.09 0.59
CA GLY A 33 0.73 7.38 1.99
C GLY A 33 2.18 7.18 2.41
N SER A 34 2.39 6.95 3.70
CA SER A 34 3.69 6.65 4.29
C SER A 34 3.63 5.36 5.10
N LYS A 35 4.75 4.62 5.10
CA LYS A 35 4.94 3.49 6.01
C LYS A 35 6.33 3.53 6.60
N THR A 36 6.43 3.21 7.89
CA THR A 36 7.69 3.04 8.61
C THR A 36 7.63 1.74 9.39
N GLY A 37 8.56 0.83 9.13
CA GLY A 37 8.71 -0.42 9.87
C GLY A 37 10.15 -0.56 10.35
N ASN A 38 10.31 -0.98 11.60
CA ASN A 38 11.60 -1.37 12.20
C ASN A 38 11.35 -2.35 13.36
N ASP A 39 12.41 -2.69 14.08
CA ASP A 39 12.39 -3.69 15.15
C ASP A 39 11.51 -3.30 16.36
N ASN A 40 10.97 -2.08 16.42
CA ASN A 40 10.20 -1.57 17.55
C ASN A 40 8.79 -1.07 17.17
N GLN A 41 8.53 -0.77 15.91
CA GLN A 41 7.25 -0.21 15.49
C GLN A 41 6.93 -0.49 14.02
N PHE A 42 5.63 -0.59 13.75
CA PHE A 42 5.08 -0.51 12.41
C PHE A 42 4.03 0.60 12.40
N LEU A 43 4.29 1.65 11.61
CA LEU A 43 3.44 2.82 11.44
C LEU A 43 3.04 2.91 9.97
N ALA A 44 1.74 3.09 9.71
CA ALA A 44 1.21 3.26 8.37
C ALA A 44 0.11 4.32 8.36
N ASP A 45 0.32 5.35 7.54
CA ASP A 45 -0.66 6.37 7.22
C ASP A 45 -0.96 6.29 5.73
N PHE A 46 -2.24 6.23 5.35
CA PHE A 46 -2.62 6.06 3.96
C PHE A 46 -3.87 6.85 3.59
N ASP A 47 -3.89 7.36 2.35
CA ASP A 47 -5.08 7.90 1.70
C ASP A 47 -5.74 6.86 0.78
N LEU A 48 -4.95 5.92 0.25
CA LEU A 48 -5.38 4.82 -0.59
C LEU A 48 -4.69 3.52 -0.17
N LEU A 49 -5.46 2.47 0.07
CA LEU A 49 -4.98 1.14 0.42
C LEU A 49 -5.81 0.06 -0.29
N ASN A 50 -5.51 -0.18 -1.57
CA ASN A 50 -6.11 -1.24 -2.38
C ASN A 50 -5.18 -2.47 -2.49
N THR A 51 -4.26 -2.61 -1.53
CA THR A 51 -3.25 -3.66 -1.46
C THR A 51 -2.97 -3.97 0.00
N THR A 52 -2.27 -5.07 0.26
CA THR A 52 -1.68 -5.33 1.57
C THR A 52 -0.36 -4.59 1.72
N ILE A 53 -0.16 -3.96 2.87
CA ILE A 53 1.15 -3.49 3.35
C ILE A 53 1.49 -4.25 4.61
N SER A 54 2.78 -4.43 4.87
CA SER A 54 3.25 -5.14 6.07
C SER A 54 4.59 -4.62 6.55
N GLY A 55 4.91 -5.00 7.79
CA GLY A 55 6.21 -4.81 8.42
C GLY A 55 6.49 -5.92 9.44
N ASP A 56 7.76 -6.32 9.52
CA ASP A 56 8.21 -7.37 10.42
C ASP A 56 8.86 -6.76 11.67
N MET A 57 8.58 -7.35 12.83
CA MET A 57 9.10 -6.90 14.12
C MET A 57 9.45 -8.11 15.00
N PRO A 58 10.69 -8.23 15.51
CA PRO A 58 11.04 -9.24 16.49
C PRO A 58 10.46 -8.86 17.85
N ILE A 59 9.66 -9.76 18.45
CA ILE A 59 8.99 -9.52 19.72
C ILE A 59 9.18 -10.72 20.65
N LEU A 60 9.41 -10.46 21.94
CA LEU A 60 9.63 -11.51 22.93
C LEU A 60 8.31 -11.98 23.55
N ALA A 61 8.33 -13.19 24.10
CA ALA A 61 7.20 -13.69 24.88
C ALA A 61 7.01 -12.86 26.15
N GLY A 62 5.77 -12.47 26.42
CA GLY A 62 5.40 -11.61 27.55
C GLY A 62 5.36 -10.12 27.22
N ASP A 63 5.93 -9.70 26.08
CA ASP A 63 5.87 -8.31 25.66
C ASP A 63 4.43 -7.88 25.34
N SER A 64 4.17 -6.58 25.51
CA SER A 64 2.91 -5.95 25.15
C SER A 64 3.10 -4.98 24.00
N VAL A 65 2.34 -5.17 22.93
CA VAL A 65 2.36 -4.31 21.75
C VAL A 65 1.12 -3.41 21.78
N ALA A 66 1.34 -2.11 21.80
CA ALA A 66 0.26 -1.14 21.65
C ALA A 66 -0.13 -1.02 20.17
N VAL A 67 -1.42 -1.17 19.89
CA VAL A 67 -1.98 -1.04 18.54
C VAL A 67 -3.01 0.08 18.56
N ALA A 68 -2.77 1.11 17.74
CA ALA A 68 -3.68 2.23 17.53
C ALA A 68 -4.18 2.21 16.08
N ILE A 69 -5.49 2.18 15.90
CA ILE A 69 -6.14 2.09 14.60
C ILE A 69 -7.09 3.27 14.46
N ASP A 70 -6.91 4.07 13.42
CA ASP A 70 -7.81 5.15 13.04
C ASP A 70 -8.23 5.01 11.57
N ILE A 71 -9.44 4.51 11.34
CA ILE A 71 -10.03 4.33 10.01
C ILE A 71 -11.10 5.40 9.78
N LYS A 72 -10.84 6.29 8.83
CA LYS A 72 -11.81 7.34 8.45
C LYS A 72 -12.89 6.83 7.49
N LYS A 73 -12.52 5.93 6.57
CA LYS A 73 -13.41 5.40 5.52
C LYS A 73 -12.85 4.12 4.90
N GLY A 74 -13.74 3.24 4.47
CA GLY A 74 -13.41 1.98 3.80
C GLY A 74 -13.29 0.83 4.80
N ASP A 75 -13.09 -0.36 4.29
CA ASP A 75 -12.91 -1.57 5.08
C ASP A 75 -11.43 -1.94 5.07
N VAL A 76 -10.86 -2.17 6.24
CA VAL A 76 -9.46 -2.58 6.40
C VAL A 76 -9.40 -3.86 7.23
N ASP A 77 -8.63 -4.82 6.76
CA ASP A 77 -8.36 -6.05 7.49
C ASP A 77 -6.98 -5.96 8.13
N ILE A 78 -6.86 -6.40 9.38
CA ILE A 78 -5.58 -6.43 10.10
C ILE A 78 -5.30 -7.84 10.56
N LYS A 79 -4.07 -8.30 10.33
CA LYS A 79 -3.57 -9.58 10.80
C LYS A 79 -2.14 -9.43 11.31
N VAL A 80 -1.92 -9.88 12.54
CA VAL A 80 -0.60 -9.96 13.16
C VAL A 80 -0.29 -11.42 13.45
N ALA A 81 0.72 -11.96 12.80
CA ALA A 81 1.12 -13.36 12.95
C ALA A 81 2.64 -13.50 12.94
N ASN A 82 3.16 -14.48 13.68
CA ASN A 82 4.58 -14.79 13.63
C ASN A 82 4.94 -15.66 12.41
N GLU A 83 6.23 -15.84 12.17
CA GLU A 83 6.79 -16.64 11.09
C GLU A 83 6.34 -18.12 11.11
N ASN A 84 5.88 -18.61 12.27
CA ASN A 84 5.35 -19.96 12.46
C ASN A 84 3.83 -20.05 12.23
N GLY A 85 3.19 -18.95 11.82
CA GLY A 85 1.74 -18.87 11.57
C GLY A 85 0.88 -18.71 12.83
N THR A 86 1.47 -18.48 14.00
CA THR A 86 0.72 -18.19 15.23
C THR A 86 0.13 -16.79 15.14
N ILE A 87 -1.20 -16.71 15.09
CA ILE A 87 -1.94 -15.46 15.01
C ILE A 87 -2.01 -14.83 16.41
N ALA A 88 -1.40 -13.66 16.57
CA ALA A 88 -1.54 -12.85 17.77
C ALA A 88 -2.83 -12.03 17.73
N TYR A 89 -3.25 -11.60 16.54
CA TYR A 89 -4.42 -10.76 16.35
C TYR A 89 -4.92 -10.83 14.90
N GLN A 90 -6.23 -10.94 14.69
CA GLN A 90 -6.85 -10.87 13.36
C GLN A 90 -8.26 -10.33 13.48
N VAL A 91 -8.59 -9.31 12.67
CA VAL A 91 -9.95 -8.76 12.54
C VAL A 91 -10.14 -8.28 11.11
N ASP A 92 -11.26 -8.68 10.52
CA ASP A 92 -11.71 -8.20 9.23
C ASP A 92 -12.64 -6.98 9.43
N ASN A 93 -12.61 -6.04 8.49
CA ASN A 93 -13.33 -4.77 8.55
C ASN A 93 -13.22 -4.05 9.92
N VAL A 94 -12.00 -3.69 10.28
CA VAL A 94 -11.69 -3.13 11.58
C VAL A 94 -12.24 -1.71 11.76
N GLN A 95 -12.83 -1.46 12.93
CA GLN A 95 -13.24 -0.13 13.36
C GLN A 95 -12.11 0.60 14.09
N THR A 96 -12.14 1.94 14.08
CA THR A 96 -11.24 2.80 14.88
C THR A 96 -11.25 2.38 16.34
N ARG A 97 -10.07 2.01 16.87
CA ARG A 97 -9.88 1.62 18.27
C ARG A 97 -8.41 1.50 18.62
N ASN A 98 -8.16 1.47 19.93
CA ASN A 98 -6.87 1.14 20.50
C ASN A 98 -6.96 -0.17 21.29
N LEU A 99 -5.92 -0.98 21.23
CA LEU A 99 -5.81 -2.19 22.03
C LEU A 99 -4.36 -2.50 22.40
N MET A 100 -4.18 -3.41 23.34
CA MET A 100 -2.88 -3.94 23.72
C MET A 100 -2.85 -5.44 23.44
N LEU A 101 -1.85 -5.89 22.69
CA LEU A 101 -1.62 -7.30 22.38
C LEU A 101 -0.55 -7.86 23.30
N THR A 102 -0.86 -8.90 24.06
CA THR A 102 0.14 -9.65 24.83
C THR A 102 0.68 -10.80 23.98
N ILE A 103 1.98 -10.80 23.74
CA ILE A 103 2.65 -11.82 22.92
C ILE A 103 2.92 -13.07 23.75
N LYS A 104 2.37 -14.21 23.30
CA LYS A 104 2.49 -15.49 24.02
C LYS A 104 3.78 -16.24 23.68
N THR A 105 4.29 -16.05 22.47
CA THR A 105 5.43 -16.78 21.93
C THR A 105 6.38 -15.79 21.28
N ALA A 106 7.66 -15.86 21.61
CA ALA A 106 8.66 -15.03 20.94
C ALA A 106 8.72 -15.38 19.44
N GLY A 107 9.05 -14.41 18.61
CA GLY A 107 9.18 -14.58 17.18
C GLY A 107 9.22 -13.25 16.43
N THR A 108 9.35 -13.33 15.12
CA THR A 108 9.22 -12.20 14.21
C THR A 108 7.78 -12.13 13.74
N TYR A 109 7.07 -11.10 14.17
CA TYR A 109 5.68 -10.87 13.80
C TYR A 109 5.59 -9.98 12.58
N THR A 110 4.84 -10.44 11.58
CA THR A 110 4.38 -9.61 10.46
C THR A 110 3.05 -8.97 10.87
N PHE A 111 3.02 -7.65 10.80
CA PHE A 111 1.84 -6.80 10.98
C PHE A 111 1.18 -6.44 9.65
#